data_AF-A0A4Z0JXZ4-F1
#
_entry.id   AF-A0A4Z0JXZ4-F1
#
_cell.length_a   1.000
_cell.length_b   1.000
_cell.length_c   1.000
_cell.angle_alpha   90.00
_cell.angle_beta   90.00
_cell.angle_gamma   90.00
#
_symmetry.space_group_name_H-M   'P 1'
#
loop_
_entity.id
_entity.type
_entity.pdbx_description
1 polymer ?
#
loop_
_entity_poly.entity_id
_entity_poly.type
_entity_poly.pdbx_seq_one_letter_code
_entity_poly.pdbx_strand_id
1 'polypeptide(L)'
;MRRARTMKIGLIGINRYAAFLNFACNLHAYAFQQYLKNQGHDAIFLDYKPIHYDGHNLREPAKYAESKYRSIISETANSPAADKARSAAARRWAELAMGYRALTEERKIRYDKFEAFVADNLDFTTEKYDPDLLEVQDPGMDCYICVTDVIWQPMGPTPAFDRGFMLGSKTFEGKPKIAYAPSRGAQPDFKPGIAKEFFDYLEDIDSISVRERDFGEYIEEHTGRSMPTVIDPVLLHDKAFWDRVEVPPKEEKYLLLYYVMERSTDTVAKAVEYAKAHDLTIVELSDRPLPHGKITDPKVRHIPRYDVSAEEWLGYIAHADAVFTNSFHGCCFSLIFETLFFVGKRNGNKVPNFLAEFGLTDQQFSPDDDVHGFRSTVDFKQAKARVDERRKSSEDFLLTALRQAEKSAGASQIVDNSRHEARRRRLTYPAHFHSGAVVNSDNKDAVKIDKSHPADLKVKKLKSGALEYSGARMVYRNDGSSKVGPVLFRSATHRFTGWTLRFRIDKRWFWLLDDGTITPGDTKGTDLDDRKQVFKDGAQVPHLPVNSVASAVFVARWEKLDSDDSKPSMSSKLSRFTDRLKPR
;
A
#
# COMPACT_ATOMS: atom_id res chain seq x y z
N MET A 1 -29.84 24.80 -20.01
CA MET A 1 -29.40 23.53 -19.40
C MET A 1 -28.03 23.75 -18.77
N ARG A 2 -27.92 23.75 -17.44
CA ARG A 2 -26.59 23.67 -16.79
C ARG A 2 -26.03 22.28 -17.13
N ARG A 3 -24.86 22.19 -17.78
CA ARG A 3 -24.15 20.91 -17.92
C ARG A 3 -24.01 20.33 -16.51
N ALA A 4 -24.46 19.09 -16.30
CA ALA A 4 -24.19 18.39 -15.06
C ALA A 4 -22.67 18.38 -14.85
N ARG A 5 -22.22 18.78 -13.67
CA ARG A 5 -20.79 18.75 -13.31
C ARG A 5 -20.35 17.30 -13.40
N THR A 6 -19.30 17.02 -14.18
CA THR A 6 -18.68 15.70 -14.22
C THR A 6 -18.16 15.34 -12.83
N MET A 7 -18.57 14.19 -12.30
CA MET A 7 -18.12 13.67 -11.02
C MET A 7 -16.62 13.31 -11.10
N LYS A 8 -15.84 13.82 -10.15
CA LYS A 8 -14.41 13.50 -10.05
C LYS A 8 -14.20 12.27 -9.16
N ILE A 9 -13.67 11.19 -9.73
CA ILE A 9 -13.55 9.89 -9.09
C ILE A 9 -12.08 9.59 -8.77
N GLY A 10 -11.78 9.41 -7.49
CA GLY A 10 -10.47 8.94 -7.01
C GLY A 10 -10.40 7.42 -6.98
N LEU A 11 -9.51 6.84 -7.79
CA LEU A 11 -9.26 5.40 -7.84
C LEU A 11 -8.09 5.02 -6.92
N ILE A 12 -8.23 3.92 -6.19
CA ILE A 12 -7.19 3.40 -5.30
C ILE A 12 -7.03 1.90 -5.56
N GLY A 13 -5.81 1.45 -5.84
CA GLY A 13 -5.51 0.04 -6.11
C GLY A 13 -4.02 -0.20 -6.24
N ILE A 14 -3.62 -1.45 -6.50
CA ILE A 14 -2.22 -1.79 -6.78
C ILE A 14 -1.95 -1.52 -8.27
N ASN A 15 -1.34 -0.37 -8.55
CA ASN A 15 -1.00 0.07 -9.91
C ASN A 15 0.52 0.32 -10.07
N ARG A 16 1.11 1.24 -9.30
CA ARG A 16 2.52 1.68 -9.42
C ARG A 16 3.44 1.11 -8.34
N TYR A 17 2.94 1.03 -7.11
CA TYR A 17 3.73 0.62 -5.93
C TYR A 17 3.61 -0.87 -5.60
N ALA A 18 3.69 -1.72 -6.62
CA ALA A 18 3.71 -3.17 -6.45
C ALA A 18 5.06 -3.66 -5.89
N ALA A 19 5.11 -4.91 -5.43
CA ALA A 19 6.37 -5.53 -4.99
C ALA A 19 7.19 -6.15 -6.14
N PHE A 20 6.59 -6.28 -7.33
CA PHE A 20 7.17 -6.93 -8.52
C PHE A 20 6.68 -6.25 -9.80
N LEU A 21 7.42 -6.44 -10.90
CA LEU A 21 7.04 -5.96 -12.23
C LEU A 21 6.03 -6.93 -12.87
N ASN A 22 4.79 -6.89 -12.39
CA ASN A 22 3.69 -7.69 -12.90
C ASN A 22 2.91 -6.93 -13.98
N PHE A 23 2.88 -7.46 -15.20
CA PHE A 23 2.22 -6.86 -16.35
C PHE A 23 0.76 -6.48 -16.07
N ALA A 24 0.03 -7.33 -15.35
CA ALA A 24 -1.39 -7.11 -15.10
C ALA A 24 -1.69 -5.92 -14.18
N CYS A 25 -0.76 -5.54 -13.30
CA CYS A 25 -0.97 -4.44 -12.34
C CYS A 25 -1.19 -3.09 -13.03
N ASN A 26 -0.58 -2.88 -14.21
CA ASN A 26 -0.81 -1.67 -15.00
C ASN A 26 -2.05 -1.82 -15.89
N LEU A 27 -2.25 -3.01 -16.49
CA LEU A 27 -3.31 -3.27 -17.46
C LEU A 27 -4.72 -3.22 -16.86
N HIS A 28 -4.93 -3.78 -15.67
CA HIS A 28 -6.26 -3.73 -15.03
C HIS A 28 -6.65 -2.32 -14.57
N ALA A 29 -5.67 -1.48 -14.25
CA ALA A 29 -5.83 -0.11 -13.82
C ALA A 29 -6.17 0.74 -15.04
N TYR A 30 -5.44 0.51 -16.13
CA TYR A 30 -5.71 1.13 -17.43
C TYR A 30 -7.12 0.78 -17.89
N ALA A 31 -7.47 -0.51 -17.93
CA ALA A 31 -8.78 -0.97 -18.34
C ALA A 31 -9.92 -0.30 -17.53
N PHE A 32 -9.79 -0.23 -16.20
CA PHE A 32 -10.82 0.36 -15.35
C PHE A 32 -10.93 1.88 -15.54
N GLN A 33 -9.80 2.60 -15.60
CA GLN A 33 -9.81 4.04 -15.81
C GLN A 33 -10.39 4.40 -17.18
N GLN A 34 -10.03 3.67 -18.23
CA GLN A 34 -10.58 3.89 -19.56
C GLN A 34 -12.07 3.57 -19.62
N TYR A 35 -12.53 2.52 -18.92
CA TYR A 35 -13.96 2.22 -18.82
C TYR A 35 -14.72 3.40 -18.21
N LEU A 36 -14.28 3.93 -17.06
CA LEU A 36 -14.96 5.06 -16.41
C LEU A 36 -14.92 6.35 -17.24
N LYS A 37 -13.79 6.63 -17.92
CA LYS A 37 -13.67 7.75 -18.85
C LYS A 37 -14.65 7.63 -20.02
N ASN A 38 -14.82 6.43 -20.57
CA ASN A 38 -15.81 6.15 -21.63
C ASN A 38 -17.25 6.32 -21.14
N GLN A 39 -17.52 6.13 -19.85
CA GLN A 39 -18.82 6.45 -19.22
C GLN A 39 -18.99 7.95 -18.91
N GLY A 40 -18.00 8.79 -19.22
CA GLY A 40 -18.06 10.25 -19.09
C GLY A 40 -17.63 10.80 -17.72
N HIS A 41 -16.95 10.00 -16.89
CA HIS A 41 -16.44 10.44 -15.58
C HIS A 41 -14.98 10.90 -15.65
N ASP A 42 -14.60 11.84 -14.77
CA ASP A 42 -13.20 12.25 -14.57
C ASP A 42 -12.57 11.30 -13.54
N ALA A 43 -12.01 10.19 -14.02
CA ALA A 43 -11.44 9.13 -13.18
C ALA A 43 -9.91 9.22 -13.13
N ILE A 44 -9.37 9.44 -11.93
CA ILE A 44 -7.95 9.62 -11.67
C ILE A 44 -7.49 8.68 -10.56
N PHE A 45 -6.35 8.01 -10.74
CA PHE A 45 -5.76 7.25 -9.65
C PHE A 45 -5.11 8.18 -8.62
N LEU A 46 -5.30 7.89 -7.34
CA LEU A 46 -4.42 8.46 -6.34
C LEU A 46 -3.03 7.84 -6.51
N ASP A 47 -1.99 8.67 -6.55
CA ASP A 47 -0.59 8.21 -6.51
C ASP A 47 -0.29 7.67 -5.09
N TYR A 48 -0.82 6.47 -4.81
CA TYR A 48 -1.02 5.95 -3.46
C TYR A 48 -0.01 4.86 -3.08
N LYS A 49 0.81 5.16 -2.07
CA LYS A 49 1.81 4.25 -1.51
C LYS A 49 1.22 3.47 -0.32
N PRO A 50 1.03 2.14 -0.45
CA PRO A 50 0.42 1.33 0.61
C PRO A 50 1.35 1.11 1.81
N ILE A 51 0.79 0.73 2.97
CA ILE A 51 1.53 0.58 4.24
C ILE A 51 2.71 -0.39 4.13
N HIS A 52 2.55 -1.41 3.29
CA HIS A 52 3.53 -2.49 3.11
C HIS A 52 4.63 -2.13 2.10
N TYR A 53 4.50 -1.02 1.36
CA TYR A 53 5.55 -0.58 0.46
C TYR A 53 6.71 0.04 1.24
N ASP A 54 7.86 -0.61 1.18
CA ASP A 54 9.05 -0.26 1.96
C ASP A 54 10.12 0.49 1.18
N GLY A 55 9.78 1.03 0.00
CA GLY A 55 10.66 1.90 -0.77
C GLY A 55 11.81 1.18 -1.47
N HIS A 56 11.67 -0.12 -1.72
CA HIS A 56 12.65 -0.85 -2.52
C HIS A 56 12.67 -0.34 -3.97
N ASN A 57 13.87 -0.22 -4.53
CA ASN A 57 14.04 0.18 -5.92
C ASN A 57 13.73 -1.00 -6.85
N LEU A 58 12.55 -0.99 -7.47
CA LEU A 58 12.14 -2.03 -8.44
C LEU A 58 13.01 -2.05 -9.70
N ARG A 59 13.61 -0.92 -10.08
CA ARG A 59 14.56 -0.82 -11.19
C ARG A 59 15.84 -1.60 -10.92
N GLU A 60 16.28 -1.62 -9.65
CA GLU A 60 17.51 -2.32 -9.20
C GLU A 60 17.30 -3.04 -7.85
N PRO A 61 16.49 -4.11 -7.80
CA PRO A 61 16.03 -4.73 -6.55
C PRO A 61 17.10 -5.61 -5.87
N ALA A 62 18.18 -5.95 -6.58
CA ALA A 62 19.17 -6.94 -6.14
C ALA A 62 19.80 -6.52 -4.80
N LYS A 63 20.18 -5.25 -4.64
CA LYS A 63 20.77 -4.70 -3.41
C LYS A 63 19.81 -4.82 -2.22
N TYR A 64 18.53 -4.57 -2.45
CA TYR A 64 17.51 -4.71 -1.42
C TYR A 64 17.33 -6.18 -1.01
N ALA A 65 17.24 -7.10 -1.98
CA ALA A 65 17.16 -8.53 -1.70
C ALA A 65 18.39 -9.06 -0.95
N GLU A 66 19.60 -8.62 -1.33
CA GLU A 66 20.84 -8.94 -0.63
C GLU A 66 20.83 -8.42 0.82
N SER A 67 20.33 -7.20 1.04
CA SER A 67 20.21 -6.62 2.38
C SER A 67 19.26 -7.43 3.26
N LYS A 68 18.12 -7.88 2.73
CA LYS A 68 17.19 -8.76 3.46
C LYS A 68 17.82 -10.12 3.79
N TYR A 69 18.52 -10.72 2.83
CA TYR A 69 19.29 -11.94 3.06
C TYR A 69 20.29 -11.77 4.21
N ARG A 70 21.12 -10.71 4.16
CA ARG A 70 22.12 -10.40 5.21
C ARG A 70 21.48 -10.18 6.58
N SER A 71 20.34 -9.48 6.62
CA SER A 71 19.57 -9.29 7.85
C SER A 71 19.16 -10.63 8.45
N ILE A 72 18.53 -11.50 7.65
CA ILE A 72 17.98 -12.78 8.13
C ILE A 72 19.09 -13.72 8.64
N ILE A 73 20.23 -13.82 7.94
CA ILE A 73 21.33 -14.68 8.40
C ILE A 73 22.01 -14.15 9.67
N SER A 74 21.89 -12.85 9.96
CA SER A 74 22.40 -12.24 11.18
C SER A 74 21.48 -12.43 12.40
N GLU A 75 20.23 -12.85 12.19
CA GLU A 75 19.27 -13.11 13.26
C GLU A 75 19.60 -14.41 13.99
N THR A 76 19.54 -14.39 15.32
CA THR A 76 19.69 -15.58 16.17
C THR A 76 18.39 -16.39 16.15
N ALA A 77 18.49 -17.69 15.85
CA ALA A 77 17.36 -18.61 15.98
C ALA A 77 17.38 -19.28 17.37
N ASN A 78 16.29 -19.14 18.11
CA ASN A 78 16.19 -19.65 19.49
C ASN A 78 15.56 -21.05 19.58
N SER A 79 15.27 -21.69 18.44
CA SER A 79 14.76 -23.06 18.36
C SER A 79 15.05 -23.69 17.00
N PRO A 80 15.05 -25.03 16.87
CA PRO A 80 15.22 -25.70 15.58
C PRO A 80 14.15 -25.31 14.54
N ALA A 81 12.90 -25.10 14.98
CA ALA A 81 11.82 -24.67 14.10
C ALA A 81 12.06 -23.24 13.58
N ALA A 82 12.52 -22.34 14.45
CA ALA A 82 12.89 -20.97 14.07
C ALA A 82 14.09 -20.98 13.10
N ASP A 83 15.08 -21.85 13.32
CA ASP A 83 16.25 -21.96 12.44
C ASP A 83 15.89 -22.49 11.04
N LYS A 84 14.99 -23.49 10.98
CA LYS A 84 14.46 -23.98 9.71
C LYS A 84 13.70 -22.89 8.95
N ALA A 85 12.85 -22.12 9.63
CA ALA A 85 12.11 -21.01 9.03
C ALA A 85 13.05 -19.90 8.55
N ARG A 86 14.04 -19.53 9.37
CA ARG A 86 15.09 -18.56 9.03
C ARG A 86 15.89 -19.00 7.81
N SER A 87 16.33 -20.25 7.77
CA SER A 87 17.09 -20.81 6.65
C SER A 87 16.28 -20.84 5.36
N ALA A 88 15.00 -21.21 5.41
CA ALA A 88 14.11 -21.15 4.27
C ALA A 88 13.91 -19.72 3.75
N ALA A 89 13.71 -18.75 4.67
CA ALA A 89 13.60 -17.34 4.32
C ALA A 89 14.90 -16.79 3.70
N ALA A 90 16.05 -17.11 4.29
CA ALA A 90 17.36 -16.71 3.78
C ALA A 90 17.60 -17.27 2.37
N ARG A 91 17.30 -18.55 2.15
CA ARG A 91 17.41 -19.18 0.82
C ARG A 91 16.56 -18.45 -0.22
N ARG A 92 15.30 -18.16 0.11
CA ARG A 92 14.39 -17.41 -0.78
C ARG A 92 14.97 -16.04 -1.17
N TRP A 93 15.49 -15.28 -0.21
CA TRP A 93 16.09 -13.97 -0.48
C TRP A 93 17.39 -14.06 -1.26
N ALA A 94 18.21 -15.09 -1.04
CA ALA A 94 19.40 -15.35 -1.82
C ALA A 94 19.05 -15.68 -3.30
N GLU A 95 18.04 -16.52 -3.52
CA GLU A 95 17.54 -16.84 -4.86
C GLU A 95 16.95 -15.61 -5.58
N LEU A 96 16.24 -14.74 -4.86
CA LEU A 96 15.80 -13.44 -5.37
C LEU A 96 16.98 -12.54 -5.76
N ALA A 97 17.97 -12.39 -4.88
CA ALA A 97 19.15 -11.58 -5.15
C ALA A 97 19.92 -12.07 -6.38
N MET A 98 20.14 -13.39 -6.50
CA MET A 98 20.82 -13.98 -7.66
C MET A 98 20.04 -13.78 -8.96
N GLY A 99 18.73 -14.05 -8.94
CA GLY A 99 17.87 -13.87 -10.11
C GLY A 99 17.85 -12.42 -10.59
N TYR A 100 17.77 -11.46 -9.67
CA TYR A 100 17.82 -10.03 -10.01
C TYR A 100 19.19 -9.58 -10.50
N ARG A 101 20.28 -10.12 -9.96
CA ARG A 101 21.63 -9.81 -10.45
C ARG A 101 21.82 -10.29 -11.88
N ALA A 102 21.32 -11.48 -12.20
CA ALA A 102 21.45 -12.10 -13.52
C ALA A 102 20.71 -11.34 -14.64
N LEU A 103 19.68 -10.55 -14.30
CA LEU A 103 18.85 -9.80 -15.26
C LEU A 103 18.88 -8.29 -15.02
N THR A 104 20.02 -7.75 -14.56
CA THR A 104 20.08 -6.35 -14.12
C THR A 104 19.70 -5.38 -15.24
N GLU A 105 20.19 -5.59 -16.47
CA GLU A 105 19.96 -4.67 -17.58
C GLU A 105 18.56 -4.86 -18.18
N GLU A 106 18.13 -6.10 -18.41
CA GLU A 106 16.79 -6.42 -18.91
C GLU A 106 15.71 -5.89 -17.96
N ARG A 107 15.94 -5.99 -16.65
CA ARG A 107 15.00 -5.48 -15.65
C ARG A 107 14.93 -3.96 -15.63
N LYS A 108 16.05 -3.26 -15.82
CA LYS A 108 16.05 -1.80 -15.98
C LYS A 108 15.21 -1.39 -17.20
N ILE A 109 15.41 -2.06 -18.34
CA ILE A 109 14.64 -1.83 -19.55
C ILE A 109 13.14 -2.09 -19.32
N ARG A 110 12.78 -3.23 -18.71
CA ARG A 110 11.38 -3.54 -18.37
C ARG A 110 10.77 -2.51 -17.42
N TYR A 111 11.51 -2.09 -16.38
CA TYR A 111 11.06 -1.07 -15.44
C TYR A 111 10.79 0.26 -16.17
N ASP A 112 11.74 0.71 -16.99
CA ASP A 112 11.62 1.98 -17.72
C ASP A 112 10.43 1.93 -18.71
N LYS A 113 10.21 0.78 -19.37
CA LYS A 113 9.02 0.53 -20.21
C LYS A 113 7.71 0.55 -19.42
N PHE A 114 7.68 -0.01 -18.21
CA PHE A 114 6.50 0.03 -17.35
C PHE A 114 6.19 1.46 -16.89
N GLU A 115 7.20 2.22 -16.48
CA GLU A 115 7.01 3.62 -16.10
C GLU A 115 6.55 4.47 -17.30
N ALA A 116 7.05 4.18 -18.51
CA ALA A 116 6.58 4.83 -19.74
C ALA A 116 5.09 4.52 -20.00
N PHE A 117 4.69 3.25 -19.96
CA PHE A 117 3.27 2.88 -20.11
C PHE A 117 2.39 3.60 -19.09
N VAL A 118 2.80 3.62 -17.81
CA VAL A 118 2.07 4.30 -16.74
C VAL A 118 1.98 5.81 -17.01
N ALA A 119 3.07 6.45 -17.39
CA ALA A 119 3.10 7.89 -17.67
C ALA A 119 2.23 8.28 -18.88
N ASP A 120 2.21 7.45 -19.91
CA ASP A 120 1.54 7.75 -21.17
C ASP A 120 0.04 7.39 -21.16
N ASN A 121 -0.37 6.42 -20.32
CA ASN A 121 -1.71 5.82 -20.41
C ASN A 121 -2.58 5.98 -19.14
N LEU A 122 -1.99 6.35 -18.00
CA LEU A 122 -2.71 6.45 -16.73
C LEU A 122 -2.64 7.86 -16.13
N ASP A 123 -3.79 8.37 -15.71
CA ASP A 123 -3.84 9.64 -14.97
C ASP A 123 -3.72 9.40 -13.47
N PHE A 124 -2.81 10.12 -12.83
CA PHE A 124 -2.58 10.13 -11.40
C PHE A 124 -2.71 11.52 -10.80
N THR A 125 -3.05 11.58 -9.51
CA THR A 125 -2.88 12.81 -8.74
C THR A 125 -1.42 13.27 -8.75
N THR A 126 -1.19 14.58 -8.81
CA THR A 126 0.16 15.15 -8.71
C THR A 126 0.78 14.85 -7.35
N GLU A 127 -0.02 14.90 -6.29
CA GLU A 127 0.43 14.60 -4.94
C GLU A 127 0.48 13.09 -4.68
N LYS A 128 1.50 12.70 -3.90
CA LYS A 128 1.73 11.33 -3.45
C LYS A 128 1.10 11.10 -2.09
N TYR A 129 0.20 10.14 -2.03
CA TYR A 129 -0.54 9.79 -0.84
C TYR A 129 -0.01 8.52 -0.19
N ASP A 130 -0.19 8.43 1.11
CA ASP A 130 0.00 7.24 1.91
C ASP A 130 -1.15 7.19 2.94
N PRO A 131 -1.38 6.07 3.66
CA PRO A 131 -2.50 5.97 4.59
C PRO A 131 -2.48 7.03 5.71
N ASP A 132 -1.29 7.56 6.04
CA ASP A 132 -1.12 8.57 7.08
C ASP A 132 -1.47 9.98 6.54
N LEU A 133 -1.04 10.30 5.32
CA LEU A 133 -1.33 11.60 4.69
C LEU A 133 -2.82 11.77 4.39
N LEU A 134 -3.50 10.69 4.00
CA LEU A 134 -4.96 10.68 3.76
C LEU A 134 -5.79 10.92 5.03
N GLU A 135 -5.18 10.95 6.22
CA GLU A 135 -5.88 11.39 7.45
C GLU A 135 -6.02 12.91 7.54
N VAL A 136 -5.16 13.66 6.86
CA VAL A 136 -5.03 15.11 7.05
C VAL A 136 -5.18 15.92 5.76
N GLN A 137 -4.97 15.29 4.60
CA GLN A 137 -5.01 15.95 3.30
C GLN A 137 -6.03 15.26 2.39
N ASP A 138 -7.04 16.02 1.97
CA ASP A 138 -8.06 15.55 1.03
C ASP A 138 -7.59 15.66 -0.41
N PRO A 139 -7.57 14.56 -1.20
CA PRO A 139 -7.31 14.60 -2.63
C PRO A 139 -8.30 15.44 -3.45
N GLY A 140 -9.45 15.81 -2.88
CA GLY A 140 -10.42 16.68 -3.54
C GLY A 140 -11.28 15.96 -4.57
N MET A 141 -11.58 14.67 -4.33
CA MET A 141 -12.48 13.87 -5.17
C MET A 141 -13.90 13.88 -4.61
N ASP A 142 -14.87 13.70 -5.51
CA ASP A 142 -16.30 13.63 -5.22
C ASP A 142 -16.72 12.20 -4.81
N CYS A 143 -16.04 11.18 -5.33
CA CYS A 143 -16.26 9.76 -5.02
C CYS A 143 -14.92 9.01 -4.99
N TYR A 144 -14.81 7.96 -4.18
CA TYR A 144 -13.64 7.09 -4.15
C TYR A 144 -14.01 5.64 -4.47
N ILE A 145 -13.17 5.01 -5.29
CA ILE A 145 -13.31 3.60 -5.66
C ILE A 145 -12.02 2.85 -5.32
N CYS A 146 -12.10 1.83 -4.47
CA CYS A 146 -11.02 0.84 -4.39
C CYS A 146 -11.24 -0.23 -5.47
N VAL A 147 -10.23 -0.43 -6.30
CA VAL A 147 -10.36 -1.21 -7.54
C VAL A 147 -9.30 -2.30 -7.61
N THR A 148 -9.80 -3.54 -7.75
CA THR A 148 -9.11 -4.80 -8.09
C THR A 148 -7.84 -5.13 -7.29
N ASP A 149 -7.33 -6.34 -7.55
CA ASP A 149 -6.20 -6.98 -6.89
C ASP A 149 -6.41 -7.41 -5.42
N VAL A 150 -5.37 -8.02 -4.86
CA VAL A 150 -5.31 -8.49 -3.48
C VAL A 150 -5.06 -7.32 -2.53
N ILE A 151 -6.08 -6.46 -2.38
CA ILE A 151 -6.03 -5.25 -1.56
C ILE A 151 -6.69 -5.40 -0.18
N TRP A 152 -7.53 -6.44 0.01
CA TRP A 152 -8.21 -6.74 1.28
C TRP A 152 -7.53 -7.91 2.01
N GLN A 153 -6.21 -7.91 2.00
CA GLN A 153 -5.39 -8.84 2.76
C GLN A 153 -4.75 -8.10 3.95
N PRO A 154 -4.90 -8.61 5.19
CA PRO A 154 -4.18 -8.03 6.33
C PRO A 154 -2.68 -8.36 6.20
N MET A 155 -1.82 -7.36 6.36
CA MET A 155 -0.39 -7.46 6.11
C MET A 155 0.44 -7.10 7.35
N GLY A 156 1.65 -7.65 7.45
CA GLY A 156 2.63 -7.31 8.49
C GLY A 156 2.69 -8.27 9.67
N PRO A 157 3.68 -8.09 10.58
CA PRO A 157 3.88 -8.94 11.76
C PRO A 157 2.78 -8.76 12.82
N THR A 158 2.18 -7.56 12.87
CA THR A 158 0.91 -7.28 13.52
C THR A 158 -0.08 -7.06 12.39
N PRO A 159 -0.85 -8.09 11.99
CA PRO A 159 -1.69 -8.01 10.80
C PRO A 159 -2.67 -6.84 10.90
N ALA A 160 -2.61 -5.95 9.92
CA ALA A 160 -3.49 -4.79 9.82
C ALA A 160 -3.91 -4.59 8.37
N PHE A 161 -5.09 -4.02 8.17
CA PHE A 161 -5.55 -3.60 6.86
C PHE A 161 -4.95 -2.23 6.49
N ASP A 162 -4.73 -2.05 5.19
CA ASP A 162 -4.32 -0.76 4.65
C ASP A 162 -5.52 0.20 4.60
N ARG A 163 -5.47 1.31 5.34
CA ARG A 163 -6.59 2.26 5.45
C ARG A 163 -6.98 2.88 4.10
N GLY A 164 -6.05 3.07 3.17
CA GLY A 164 -6.37 3.53 1.83
C GLY A 164 -7.15 2.50 1.02
N PHE A 165 -6.70 1.24 1.03
CA PHE A 165 -7.39 0.15 0.32
C PHE A 165 -8.75 -0.24 0.92
N MET A 166 -8.94 0.02 2.22
CA MET A 166 -10.24 -0.13 2.87
C MET A 166 -11.15 1.09 2.71
N LEU A 167 -10.70 2.16 2.04
CA LEU A 167 -11.38 3.47 2.00
C LEU A 167 -11.74 3.99 3.42
N GLY A 168 -10.86 3.71 4.38
CA GLY A 168 -11.06 3.93 5.82
C GLY A 168 -10.26 5.09 6.43
N SER A 169 -9.48 5.82 5.64
CA SER A 169 -8.87 7.08 6.07
C SER A 169 -9.90 8.21 6.21
N LYS A 170 -9.64 9.16 7.11
CA LYS A 170 -10.55 10.29 7.39
C LYS A 170 -11.01 11.05 6.15
N THR A 171 -10.15 11.24 5.15
CA THR A 171 -10.52 11.98 3.94
C THR A 171 -11.68 11.38 3.14
N PHE A 172 -12.00 10.10 3.35
CA PHE A 172 -13.09 9.43 2.65
C PHE A 172 -14.43 9.61 3.37
N GLU A 173 -14.44 10.07 4.63
CA GLU A 173 -15.65 10.20 5.43
C GLU A 173 -16.64 11.16 4.77
N GLY A 174 -17.90 10.72 4.67
CA GLY A 174 -18.97 11.52 4.06
C GLY A 174 -18.95 11.62 2.54
N LYS A 175 -18.08 10.87 1.88
CA LYS A 175 -18.02 10.79 0.42
C LYS A 175 -18.46 9.41 -0.04
N PRO A 176 -19.11 9.29 -1.21
CA PRO A 176 -19.43 8.00 -1.79
C PRO A 176 -18.21 7.08 -1.96
N LYS A 177 -18.35 5.83 -1.50
CA LYS A 177 -17.32 4.78 -1.53
C LYS A 177 -17.81 3.55 -2.26
N ILE A 178 -17.05 3.11 -3.25
CA ILE A 178 -17.35 1.91 -4.03
C ILE A 178 -16.17 0.94 -3.96
N ALA A 179 -16.46 -0.34 -3.75
CA ALA A 179 -15.46 -1.39 -3.88
C ALA A 179 -15.78 -2.23 -5.13
N TYR A 180 -14.88 -2.18 -6.13
CA TYR A 180 -15.00 -2.95 -7.36
C TYR A 180 -13.94 -4.05 -7.43
N ALA A 181 -14.39 -5.31 -7.42
CA ALA A 181 -13.55 -6.50 -7.52
C ALA A 181 -12.36 -6.60 -6.52
N PRO A 182 -12.41 -6.07 -5.28
CA PRO A 182 -11.33 -6.32 -4.32
C PRO A 182 -11.21 -7.82 -4.02
N SER A 183 -9.99 -8.23 -3.69
CA SER A 183 -9.69 -9.61 -3.32
C SER A 183 -8.97 -9.68 -1.97
N ARG A 184 -9.28 -10.73 -1.22
CA ARG A 184 -8.54 -11.18 -0.03
C ARG A 184 -7.31 -12.04 -0.38
N GLY A 185 -7.19 -12.44 -1.64
CA GLY A 185 -6.21 -13.45 -2.07
C GLY A 185 -6.55 -14.83 -1.51
N ALA A 186 -5.58 -15.76 -1.54
CA ALA A 186 -5.76 -17.13 -1.06
C ALA A 186 -5.72 -17.26 0.48
N GLN A 187 -6.13 -16.22 1.21
CA GLN A 187 -6.17 -16.28 2.68
C GLN A 187 -7.38 -17.10 3.14
N PRO A 188 -7.23 -17.86 4.25
CA PRO A 188 -8.37 -18.41 4.94
C PRO A 188 -9.23 -17.29 5.55
N ASP A 189 -10.35 -17.69 6.15
CA ASP A 189 -11.19 -16.77 6.90
C ASP A 189 -10.45 -16.02 8.00
N PHE A 190 -10.86 -14.77 8.22
CA PHE A 190 -10.20 -13.90 9.17
C PHE A 190 -10.47 -14.34 10.61
N LYS A 191 -9.43 -14.25 11.45
CA LYS A 191 -9.56 -14.44 12.90
C LYS A 191 -10.49 -13.36 13.50
N PRO A 192 -11.20 -13.62 14.62
CA PRO A 192 -12.26 -12.74 15.12
C PRO A 192 -11.92 -11.25 15.24
N GLY A 193 -10.72 -10.90 15.75
CA GLY A 193 -10.31 -9.49 15.86
C GLY A 193 -10.06 -8.80 14.52
N ILE A 194 -9.48 -9.52 13.56
CA ILE A 194 -9.24 -9.05 12.19
C ILE A 194 -10.56 -8.99 11.42
N ALA A 195 -11.42 -9.99 11.58
CA ALA A 195 -12.76 -10.00 11.01
C ALA A 195 -13.56 -8.77 11.49
N LYS A 196 -13.53 -8.48 12.80
CA LYS A 196 -14.19 -7.29 13.35
C LYS A 196 -13.67 -6.01 12.70
N GLU A 197 -12.36 -5.83 12.60
CA GLU A 197 -11.77 -4.65 11.95
C GLU A 197 -12.19 -4.55 10.47
N PHE A 198 -12.17 -5.66 9.74
CA PHE A 198 -12.60 -5.71 8.34
C PHE A 198 -14.06 -5.26 8.17
N PHE A 199 -14.99 -5.83 8.96
CA PHE A 199 -16.40 -5.48 8.87
C PHE A 199 -16.70 -4.06 9.38
N ASP A 200 -15.91 -3.55 10.34
CA ASP A 200 -16.02 -2.15 10.76
C ASP A 200 -15.70 -1.17 9.61
N TYR A 201 -14.77 -1.52 8.71
CA TYR A 201 -14.51 -0.73 7.49
C TYR A 201 -15.58 -0.95 6.42
N LEU A 202 -15.98 -2.21 6.22
CA LEU A 202 -16.93 -2.59 5.17
C LEU A 202 -18.30 -1.92 5.35
N GLU A 203 -18.70 -1.64 6.59
CA GLU A 203 -19.96 -0.98 6.90
C GLU A 203 -20.07 0.43 6.32
N ASP A 204 -18.94 1.10 6.10
CA ASP A 204 -18.84 2.47 5.61
C ASP A 204 -18.68 2.54 4.07
N ILE A 205 -18.72 1.39 3.37
CA ILE A 205 -18.67 1.32 1.90
C ILE A 205 -20.09 1.18 1.35
N ASP A 206 -20.50 2.12 0.49
CA ASP A 206 -21.88 2.22 -0.01
C ASP A 206 -22.25 1.07 -0.96
N SER A 207 -21.30 0.67 -1.82
CA SER A 207 -21.52 -0.37 -2.83
C SER A 207 -20.32 -1.28 -2.89
N ILE A 208 -20.55 -2.58 -2.68
CA ILE A 208 -19.49 -3.57 -2.60
C ILE A 208 -19.78 -4.68 -3.61
N SER A 209 -18.77 -4.98 -4.40
CA SER A 209 -18.64 -6.25 -5.12
C SER A 209 -17.36 -6.93 -4.69
N VAL A 210 -17.17 -8.19 -5.08
CA VAL A 210 -15.92 -8.93 -4.89
C VAL A 210 -15.53 -9.66 -6.17
N ARG A 211 -14.27 -10.06 -6.27
CA ARG A 211 -13.79 -10.81 -7.44
C ARG A 211 -14.05 -12.31 -7.32
N GLU A 212 -13.93 -12.88 -6.12
CA GLU A 212 -14.06 -14.32 -5.90
C GLU A 212 -15.35 -14.68 -5.14
N ARG A 213 -16.03 -15.75 -5.58
CA ARG A 213 -17.32 -16.17 -5.01
C ARG A 213 -17.21 -16.67 -3.57
N ASP A 214 -16.16 -17.43 -3.25
CA ASP A 214 -15.88 -17.93 -1.89
C ASP A 214 -15.70 -16.79 -0.89
N PHE A 215 -15.01 -15.71 -1.31
CA PHE A 215 -14.89 -14.53 -0.48
C PHE A 215 -16.20 -13.74 -0.37
N GLY A 216 -17.03 -13.74 -1.42
CA GLY A 216 -18.39 -13.21 -1.37
C GLY A 216 -19.24 -13.92 -0.32
N GLU A 217 -19.25 -15.25 -0.34
CA GLU A 217 -19.96 -16.10 0.62
C GLU A 217 -19.53 -15.82 2.06
N TYR A 218 -18.22 -15.70 2.30
CA TYR A 218 -17.70 -15.29 3.61
C TYR A 218 -18.32 -13.96 4.10
N ILE A 219 -18.46 -12.96 3.23
CA ILE A 219 -19.08 -11.68 3.60
C ILE A 219 -20.59 -11.83 3.80
N GLU A 220 -21.28 -12.58 2.94
CA GLU A 220 -22.72 -12.86 3.03
C GLU A 220 -23.05 -13.52 4.38
N GLU A 221 -22.28 -14.52 4.81
CA GLU A 221 -22.46 -15.22 6.08
C GLU A 221 -22.33 -14.31 7.31
N HIS A 222 -21.43 -13.32 7.25
CA HIS A 222 -21.17 -12.43 8.38
C HIS A 222 -22.11 -11.21 8.42
N THR A 223 -22.61 -10.77 7.27
CA THR A 223 -23.36 -9.52 7.15
C THR A 223 -24.84 -9.72 6.82
N GLY A 224 -25.23 -10.90 6.31
CA GLY A 224 -26.54 -11.16 5.73
C GLY A 224 -26.83 -10.40 4.44
N ARG A 225 -25.86 -9.64 3.90
CA ARG A 225 -26.01 -8.86 2.66
C ARG A 225 -25.62 -9.74 1.48
N SER A 226 -26.38 -9.72 0.39
CA SER A 226 -25.97 -10.35 -0.87
C SER A 226 -24.71 -9.69 -1.41
N MET A 227 -23.74 -10.48 -1.86
CA MET A 227 -22.44 -10.01 -2.31
C MET A 227 -22.22 -10.33 -3.79
N PRO A 228 -22.40 -9.35 -4.70
CA PRO A 228 -22.23 -9.58 -6.12
C PRO A 228 -20.77 -9.87 -6.45
N THR A 229 -20.57 -10.88 -7.31
CA THR A 229 -19.27 -11.14 -7.92
C THR A 229 -19.21 -10.45 -9.28
N VAL A 230 -18.10 -9.77 -9.55
CA VAL A 230 -17.88 -9.03 -10.81
C VAL A 230 -16.62 -9.52 -11.52
N ILE A 231 -16.55 -9.28 -12.82
CA ILE A 231 -15.37 -9.63 -13.62
C ILE A 231 -14.19 -8.70 -13.32
N ASP A 232 -12.98 -9.22 -13.54
CA ASP A 232 -11.76 -8.43 -13.51
C ASP A 232 -11.83 -7.29 -14.55
N PRO A 233 -11.32 -6.07 -14.25
CA PRO A 233 -11.41 -4.95 -15.16
C PRO A 233 -10.88 -5.21 -16.57
N VAL A 234 -9.91 -6.12 -16.76
CA VAL A 234 -9.38 -6.41 -18.11
C VAL A 234 -10.44 -7.00 -19.05
N LEU A 235 -11.47 -7.66 -18.50
CA LEU A 235 -12.56 -8.27 -19.24
C LEU A 235 -13.73 -7.30 -19.51
N LEU A 236 -13.70 -6.07 -18.96
CA LEU A 236 -14.67 -5.02 -19.28
C LEU A 236 -14.57 -4.54 -20.72
N HIS A 237 -13.45 -4.82 -21.38
CA HIS A 237 -13.21 -4.47 -22.77
C HIS A 237 -13.11 -5.71 -23.66
N ASP A 238 -13.36 -5.53 -24.95
CA ASP A 238 -13.26 -6.57 -25.95
C ASP A 238 -11.87 -6.63 -26.60
N LYS A 239 -11.72 -7.54 -27.56
CA LYS A 239 -10.48 -7.71 -28.33
C LYS A 239 -10.08 -6.42 -29.05
N ALA A 240 -11.03 -5.74 -29.68
CA ALA A 240 -10.77 -4.52 -30.45
C ALA A 240 -10.18 -3.40 -29.58
N PHE A 241 -10.53 -3.33 -28.30
CA PHE A 241 -9.88 -2.43 -27.35
C PHE A 241 -8.39 -2.74 -27.17
N TRP A 242 -8.07 -4.01 -26.93
CA TRP A 242 -6.71 -4.45 -26.65
C TRP A 242 -5.82 -4.51 -27.88
N ASP A 243 -6.38 -4.73 -29.07
CA ASP A 243 -5.67 -4.64 -30.36
C ASP A 243 -5.09 -3.23 -30.61
N ARG A 244 -5.61 -2.19 -29.95
CA ARG A 244 -5.06 -0.81 -30.04
C ARG A 244 -3.89 -0.56 -29.09
N VAL A 245 -3.66 -1.46 -28.14
CA VAL A 245 -2.68 -1.32 -27.06
C VAL A 245 -1.53 -2.29 -27.26
N GLU A 246 -1.80 -3.47 -27.80
CA GLU A 246 -0.79 -4.51 -28.01
C GLU A 246 0.31 -4.07 -28.98
N VAL A 247 1.52 -4.58 -28.76
CA VAL A 247 2.65 -4.40 -29.67
C VAL A 247 3.05 -5.78 -30.21
N PRO A 248 2.90 -6.02 -31.53
CA PRO A 248 3.19 -7.31 -32.11
C PRO A 248 4.66 -7.73 -31.91
N PRO A 249 4.93 -9.01 -31.62
CA PRO A 249 6.29 -9.51 -31.48
C PRO A 249 6.97 -9.65 -32.85
N LYS A 250 8.30 -9.83 -32.85
CA LYS A 250 9.06 -10.14 -34.07
C LYS A 250 9.12 -11.64 -34.35
N GLU A 251 8.88 -12.43 -33.31
CA GLU A 251 8.87 -13.87 -33.32
C GLU A 251 7.59 -14.37 -34.00
N GLU A 252 7.74 -15.36 -34.87
CA GLU A 252 6.64 -16.06 -35.54
C GLU A 252 6.76 -17.55 -35.22
N LYS A 253 5.66 -18.29 -35.38
CA LYS A 253 5.59 -19.75 -35.17
C LYS A 253 6.13 -20.16 -33.79
N TYR A 254 5.45 -19.70 -32.75
CA TYR A 254 5.91 -19.86 -31.38
C TYR A 254 4.78 -20.18 -30.42
N LEU A 255 5.13 -20.90 -29.36
CA LEU A 255 4.31 -20.97 -28.17
C LEU A 255 4.87 -20.01 -27.11
N LEU A 256 3.97 -19.29 -26.45
CA LEU A 256 4.33 -18.43 -25.33
C LEU A 256 4.30 -19.25 -24.04
N LEU A 257 5.43 -19.30 -23.34
CA LEU A 257 5.51 -19.80 -21.98
C LEU A 257 5.48 -18.61 -21.01
N TYR A 258 4.36 -18.41 -20.33
CA TYR A 258 4.19 -17.34 -19.33
C TYR A 258 3.70 -17.91 -18.01
N TYR A 259 4.55 -17.91 -16.98
CA TYR A 259 4.20 -18.45 -15.66
C TYR A 259 4.51 -17.46 -14.54
N VAL A 260 3.80 -17.63 -13.43
CA VAL A 260 3.96 -16.86 -12.21
C VAL A 260 4.16 -17.80 -11.02
N MET A 261 5.01 -17.37 -10.08
CA MET A 261 5.35 -18.08 -8.83
C MET A 261 6.12 -19.41 -8.99
N GLU A 262 6.65 -19.90 -7.87
CA GLU A 262 7.41 -21.14 -7.75
C GLU A 262 6.44 -22.34 -7.70
N ARG A 263 6.21 -22.99 -8.85
CA ARG A 263 5.60 -24.34 -9.08
C ARG A 263 5.18 -24.49 -10.56
N SER A 264 5.99 -24.01 -11.49
CA SER A 264 5.69 -24.04 -12.94
C SER A 264 6.42 -25.17 -13.67
N THR A 265 7.06 -26.10 -12.95
CA THR A 265 7.88 -27.16 -13.57
C THR A 265 7.08 -28.06 -14.50
N ASP A 266 5.84 -28.38 -14.15
CA ASP A 266 4.88 -29.10 -15.00
C ASP A 266 4.51 -28.28 -16.24
N THR A 267 4.26 -26.98 -16.06
CA THR A 267 3.94 -26.05 -17.14
C THR A 267 5.08 -25.94 -18.14
N VAL A 268 6.32 -25.81 -17.66
CA VAL A 268 7.51 -25.77 -18.51
C VAL A 268 7.71 -27.11 -19.23
N ALA A 269 7.58 -28.24 -18.52
CA ALA A 269 7.75 -29.56 -19.11
C ALA A 269 6.76 -29.80 -20.26
N LYS A 270 5.47 -29.52 -20.04
CA LYS A 270 4.43 -29.68 -21.08
C LYS A 270 4.59 -28.70 -22.24
N ALA A 271 5.03 -27.47 -21.97
CA ALA A 271 5.39 -26.54 -23.03
C ALA A 271 6.53 -27.09 -23.91
N VAL A 272 7.56 -27.71 -23.32
CA VAL A 272 8.67 -28.34 -24.06
C VAL A 272 8.21 -29.54 -24.88
N GLU A 273 7.36 -30.40 -24.30
CA GLU A 273 6.78 -31.54 -25.02
C GLU A 273 5.94 -31.08 -26.21
N TYR A 274 5.05 -30.11 -25.99
CA TYR A 274 4.18 -29.54 -27.03
C TYR A 274 5.00 -28.83 -28.12
N ALA A 275 6.03 -28.06 -27.75
CA ALA A 275 6.92 -27.41 -28.71
C ALA A 275 7.52 -28.38 -29.72
N LYS A 276 8.00 -29.54 -29.25
CA LYS A 276 8.59 -30.58 -30.10
C LYS A 276 7.55 -31.23 -31.00
N ALA A 277 6.39 -31.55 -30.44
CA ALA A 277 5.32 -32.20 -31.17
C ALA A 277 4.79 -31.34 -32.32
N HIS A 278 4.86 -30.00 -32.17
CA HIS A 278 4.29 -29.04 -33.12
C HIS A 278 5.33 -28.18 -33.86
N ASP A 279 6.63 -28.45 -33.69
CA ASP A 279 7.73 -27.67 -34.29
C ASP A 279 7.62 -26.15 -34.03
N LEU A 280 7.44 -25.80 -32.75
CA LEU A 280 7.28 -24.41 -32.30
C LEU A 280 8.51 -23.93 -31.54
N THR A 281 8.82 -22.64 -31.69
CA THR A 281 9.77 -21.95 -30.81
C THR A 281 9.11 -21.67 -29.46
N ILE A 282 9.82 -21.85 -28.35
CA ILE A 282 9.34 -21.38 -27.04
C ILE A 282 9.84 -19.95 -26.83
N VAL A 283 8.91 -19.01 -26.72
CA VAL A 283 9.20 -17.67 -26.18
C VAL A 283 8.82 -17.67 -24.70
N GLU A 284 9.79 -17.40 -23.82
CA GLU A 284 9.55 -17.37 -22.38
C GLU A 284 9.46 -15.93 -21.85
N LEU A 285 8.34 -15.61 -21.21
CA LEU A 285 8.15 -14.40 -20.44
C LEU A 285 7.95 -14.75 -18.96
N SER A 286 8.79 -14.20 -18.09
CA SER A 286 8.61 -14.29 -16.63
C SER A 286 9.32 -13.13 -15.92
N ASP A 287 9.09 -12.93 -14.61
CA ASP A 287 9.77 -11.88 -13.83
C ASP A 287 11.28 -12.14 -13.71
N ARG A 288 11.67 -13.42 -13.66
CA ARG A 288 13.05 -13.89 -13.50
C ARG A 288 13.17 -15.36 -13.91
N PRO A 289 14.36 -15.85 -14.27
CA PRO A 289 14.55 -17.25 -14.60
C PRO A 289 14.30 -18.08 -13.35
N LEU A 290 13.64 -19.22 -13.50
CA LEU A 290 13.48 -20.17 -12.40
C LEU A 290 14.85 -20.69 -11.93
N PRO A 291 15.08 -20.85 -10.62
CA PRO A 291 16.20 -21.63 -10.12
C PRO A 291 16.16 -23.02 -10.76
N HIS A 292 17.21 -23.36 -11.54
CA HIS A 292 17.30 -24.61 -12.32
C HIS A 292 16.28 -24.81 -13.46
N GLY A 293 15.46 -23.80 -13.81
CA GLY A 293 14.47 -23.91 -14.88
C GLY A 293 14.95 -23.39 -16.23
N LYS A 294 16.25 -23.51 -16.53
CA LYS A 294 16.71 -23.33 -17.92
C LYS A 294 16.08 -24.44 -18.74
N ILE A 295 15.40 -24.09 -19.83
CA ILE A 295 15.03 -25.06 -20.85
C ILE A 295 16.33 -25.52 -21.51
N THR A 296 16.80 -26.72 -21.17
CA THR A 296 18.07 -27.28 -21.63
C THR A 296 17.91 -28.26 -22.79
N ASP A 297 16.68 -28.49 -23.25
CA ASP A 297 16.44 -29.44 -24.32
C ASP A 297 16.97 -28.90 -25.65
N PRO A 298 17.99 -29.54 -26.26
CA PRO A 298 18.62 -29.03 -27.46
C PRO A 298 17.74 -29.15 -28.71
N LYS A 299 16.61 -29.88 -28.63
CA LYS A 299 15.69 -30.07 -29.75
C LYS A 299 14.62 -28.98 -29.84
N VAL A 300 14.61 -28.03 -28.91
CA VAL A 300 13.63 -26.94 -28.87
C VAL A 300 14.36 -25.61 -28.91
N ARG A 301 13.98 -24.76 -29.85
CA ARG A 301 14.44 -23.37 -29.86
C ARG A 301 13.78 -22.62 -28.70
N HIS A 302 14.58 -22.02 -27.83
CA HIS A 302 14.11 -21.26 -26.67
C HIS A 302 14.63 -19.82 -26.73
N ILE A 303 13.72 -18.87 -26.54
CA ILE A 303 13.97 -17.43 -26.56
C ILE A 303 13.42 -16.81 -25.26
N PRO A 304 14.27 -16.57 -24.24
CA PRO A 304 13.86 -15.84 -23.06
C PRO A 304 13.78 -14.33 -23.33
N ARG A 305 12.76 -13.68 -22.76
CA ARG A 305 12.47 -12.24 -22.92
C ARG A 305 12.13 -11.63 -21.56
N TYR A 306 13.10 -10.92 -20.97
CA TYR A 306 13.00 -10.35 -19.62
C TYR A 306 12.87 -8.82 -19.60
N ASP A 307 12.88 -8.19 -20.78
CA ASP A 307 12.94 -6.75 -21.05
C ASP A 307 11.65 -6.22 -21.73
N VAL A 308 10.58 -6.98 -21.58
CA VAL A 308 9.28 -6.78 -22.27
C VAL A 308 8.36 -5.82 -21.50
N SER A 309 7.65 -4.95 -22.21
CA SER A 309 6.62 -4.03 -21.69
C SER A 309 5.26 -4.70 -21.47
N ALA A 310 4.26 -3.98 -20.95
CA ALA A 310 2.91 -4.53 -20.81
C ALA A 310 2.23 -4.73 -22.18
N GLU A 311 2.45 -3.80 -23.10
CA GLU A 311 1.96 -3.78 -24.47
C GLU A 311 2.57 -4.90 -25.31
N GLU A 312 3.88 -5.10 -25.23
CA GLU A 312 4.57 -6.22 -25.89
C GLU A 312 4.11 -7.56 -25.29
N TRP A 313 3.88 -7.64 -23.97
CA TRP A 313 3.34 -8.86 -23.35
C TRP A 313 1.94 -9.21 -23.87
N LEU A 314 1.08 -8.21 -24.15
CA LEU A 314 -0.20 -8.43 -24.83
C LEU A 314 0.02 -8.98 -26.24
N GLY A 315 0.92 -8.38 -27.02
CA GLY A 315 1.20 -8.83 -28.39
C GLY A 315 1.73 -10.27 -28.43
N TYR A 316 2.63 -10.63 -27.51
CA TYR A 316 3.09 -12.01 -27.40
C TYR A 316 1.96 -13.02 -27.11
N ILE A 317 0.90 -12.63 -26.40
CA ILE A 317 -0.29 -13.48 -26.21
C ILE A 317 -1.15 -13.49 -27.47
N ALA A 318 -1.40 -12.32 -28.07
CA ALA A 318 -2.29 -12.17 -29.21
C ALA A 318 -1.81 -12.93 -30.46
N HIS A 319 -0.49 -13.06 -30.63
CA HIS A 319 0.14 -13.64 -31.81
C HIS A 319 0.72 -15.05 -31.62
N ALA A 320 0.60 -15.65 -30.44
CA ALA A 320 1.13 -17.00 -30.19
C ALA A 320 0.28 -18.08 -30.87
N ASP A 321 0.91 -19.16 -31.32
CA ASP A 321 0.21 -20.37 -31.77
C ASP A 321 -0.44 -21.11 -30.59
N ALA A 322 0.19 -21.04 -29.41
CA ALA A 322 -0.35 -21.54 -28.15
C ALA A 322 0.28 -20.82 -26.94
N VAL A 323 -0.48 -20.67 -25.86
CA VAL A 323 0.01 -20.10 -24.58
C VAL A 323 0.03 -21.18 -23.51
N PHE A 324 1.17 -21.41 -22.88
CA PHE A 324 1.30 -22.24 -21.67
C PHE A 324 1.43 -21.34 -20.45
N THR A 325 0.46 -21.44 -19.53
CA THR A 325 0.43 -20.54 -18.37
C THR A 325 -0.12 -21.20 -17.11
N ASN A 326 0.17 -20.58 -15.97
CA ASN A 326 -0.52 -20.80 -14.70
C ASN A 326 -1.07 -19.47 -14.13
N SER A 327 -1.08 -18.42 -14.95
CA SER A 327 -1.47 -17.07 -14.57
C SER A 327 -2.93 -16.80 -14.90
N PHE A 328 -3.67 -16.27 -13.93
CA PHE A 328 -5.05 -15.81 -14.15
C PHE A 328 -5.14 -14.82 -15.31
N HIS A 329 -4.29 -13.79 -15.34
CA HIS A 329 -4.30 -12.81 -16.43
C HIS A 329 -3.79 -13.40 -17.75
N GLY A 330 -2.90 -14.39 -17.71
CA GLY A 330 -2.56 -15.17 -18.90
C GLY A 330 -3.80 -15.84 -19.52
N CYS A 331 -4.67 -16.40 -18.67
CA CYS A 331 -5.94 -16.98 -19.11
C CYS A 331 -6.92 -15.91 -19.61
N CYS A 332 -7.09 -14.79 -18.88
CA CYS A 332 -7.97 -13.71 -19.30
C CYS A 332 -7.60 -13.17 -20.68
N PHE A 333 -6.31 -12.87 -20.91
CA PHE A 333 -5.87 -12.31 -22.19
C PHE A 333 -5.85 -13.35 -23.31
N SER A 334 -5.57 -14.62 -23.03
CA SER A 334 -5.74 -15.69 -24.05
C SER A 334 -7.21 -15.80 -24.48
N LEU A 335 -8.16 -15.68 -23.55
CA LEU A 335 -9.59 -15.64 -23.88
C LEU A 335 -9.98 -14.36 -24.64
N ILE A 336 -9.43 -13.19 -24.29
CA ILE A 336 -9.72 -11.92 -24.96
C ILE A 336 -9.26 -11.96 -26.41
N PHE A 337 -8.03 -12.41 -26.65
CA PHE A 337 -7.43 -12.46 -27.99
C PHE A 337 -7.86 -13.69 -28.80
N GLU A 338 -8.52 -14.65 -28.15
CA GLU A 338 -8.93 -15.94 -28.74
C GLU A 338 -7.73 -16.79 -29.14
N THR A 339 -6.67 -16.75 -28.32
CA THR A 339 -5.43 -17.52 -28.48
C THR A 339 -5.55 -18.86 -27.78
N LEU A 340 -5.23 -19.97 -28.47
CA LEU A 340 -5.16 -21.31 -27.87
C LEU A 340 -4.27 -21.29 -26.61
N PHE A 341 -4.72 -21.89 -25.51
CA PHE A 341 -3.96 -21.85 -24.27
C PHE A 341 -4.14 -23.09 -23.41
N PHE A 342 -3.09 -23.46 -22.68
CA PHE A 342 -3.05 -24.62 -21.81
C PHE A 342 -2.60 -24.20 -20.41
N VAL A 343 -3.29 -24.71 -19.41
CA VAL A 343 -3.18 -24.25 -18.03
C VAL A 343 -2.60 -25.33 -17.14
N GLY A 344 -1.40 -25.07 -16.61
CA GLY A 344 -0.74 -25.92 -15.63
C GLY A 344 -1.24 -25.68 -14.21
N LYS A 345 -0.81 -26.53 -13.27
CA LYS A 345 -1.31 -26.46 -11.90
C LYS A 345 -0.80 -25.22 -11.17
N ARG A 346 -1.68 -24.61 -10.37
CA ARG A 346 -1.33 -23.54 -9.43
C ARG A 346 -2.00 -23.76 -8.08
N ASN A 347 -1.39 -23.24 -7.02
CA ASN A 347 -2.04 -23.19 -5.71
C ASN A 347 -3.19 -22.15 -5.72
N GLY A 348 -4.33 -22.53 -5.14
CA GLY A 348 -5.52 -21.68 -5.01
C GLY A 348 -6.55 -21.87 -6.12
N ASN A 349 -7.75 -21.34 -5.91
CA ASN A 349 -8.92 -21.62 -6.75
C ASN A 349 -9.14 -20.59 -7.87
N LYS A 350 -8.32 -19.53 -7.96
CA LYS A 350 -8.54 -18.42 -8.90
C LYS A 350 -8.61 -18.85 -10.37
N VAL A 351 -7.64 -19.65 -10.81
CA VAL A 351 -7.58 -20.12 -12.21
C VAL A 351 -8.62 -21.22 -12.48
N PRO A 352 -8.78 -22.25 -11.63
CA PRO A 352 -9.86 -23.23 -11.78
C PRO A 352 -11.26 -22.60 -11.84
N ASN A 353 -11.56 -21.63 -10.97
CA ASN A 353 -12.84 -20.93 -10.96
C ASN A 353 -13.06 -20.14 -12.26
N PHE A 354 -12.03 -19.45 -12.77
CA PHE A 354 -12.09 -18.77 -14.06
C PHE A 354 -12.42 -19.72 -15.21
N LEU A 355 -11.73 -20.86 -15.28
CA LEU A 355 -11.98 -21.85 -16.33
C LEU A 355 -13.40 -22.44 -16.23
N ALA A 356 -13.87 -22.73 -15.02
CA ALA A 356 -15.24 -23.22 -14.81
C ALA A 356 -16.30 -22.18 -15.22
N GLU A 357 -16.13 -20.92 -14.81
CA GLU A 357 -17.05 -19.82 -15.12
C GLU A 357 -17.24 -19.66 -16.63
N PHE A 358 -16.15 -19.69 -17.39
CA PHE A 358 -16.18 -19.47 -18.85
C PHE A 358 -16.24 -20.75 -19.69
N GLY A 359 -16.39 -21.94 -19.07
CA GLY A 359 -16.55 -23.21 -19.80
C GLY A 359 -15.26 -23.70 -20.48
N LEU A 360 -14.11 -23.41 -19.88
CA LEU A 360 -12.76 -23.66 -20.42
C LEU A 360 -11.98 -24.69 -19.59
N THR A 361 -12.66 -25.53 -18.81
CA THR A 361 -12.01 -26.53 -17.95
C THR A 361 -11.13 -27.51 -18.72
N ASP A 362 -11.46 -27.78 -19.99
CA ASP A 362 -10.68 -28.63 -20.90
C ASP A 362 -9.30 -28.05 -21.23
N GLN A 363 -9.03 -26.77 -20.94
CA GLN A 363 -7.71 -26.16 -21.13
C GLN A 363 -6.74 -26.49 -19.99
N GLN A 364 -7.23 -27.04 -18.87
CA GLN A 364 -6.38 -27.43 -17.75
C GLN A 364 -5.82 -28.83 -17.95
N PHE A 365 -4.50 -29.00 -17.79
CA PHE A 365 -3.84 -30.30 -17.87
C PHE A 365 -3.27 -30.75 -16.53
N SER A 366 -3.06 -32.06 -16.40
CA SER A 366 -2.30 -32.72 -15.35
C SER A 366 -0.85 -32.98 -15.80
N PRO A 367 0.11 -33.10 -14.87
CA PRO A 367 1.51 -33.41 -15.22
C PRO A 367 1.69 -34.69 -16.04
N ASP A 368 0.78 -35.65 -15.90
CA ASP A 368 0.86 -36.97 -16.55
C ASP A 368 0.13 -37.04 -17.90
N ASP A 369 -0.55 -35.97 -18.33
CA ASP A 369 -1.33 -35.97 -19.57
C ASP A 369 -0.42 -35.98 -20.81
N ASP A 370 -0.81 -36.69 -21.87
CA ASP A 370 -0.10 -36.67 -23.15
C ASP A 370 -0.45 -35.41 -23.97
N VAL A 371 0.56 -34.63 -24.36
CA VAL A 371 0.39 -33.42 -25.18
C VAL A 371 -0.24 -33.72 -26.55
N HIS A 372 -0.10 -34.93 -27.08
CA HIS A 372 -0.75 -35.34 -28.32
C HIS A 372 -2.28 -35.46 -28.18
N GLY A 373 -2.79 -35.59 -26.95
CA GLY A 373 -4.22 -35.59 -26.65
C GLY A 373 -4.81 -34.19 -26.44
N PHE A 374 -3.98 -33.14 -26.44
CA PHE A 374 -4.44 -31.77 -26.23
C PHE A 374 -5.27 -31.31 -27.42
N ARG A 375 -6.45 -30.74 -27.15
CA ARG A 375 -7.30 -30.20 -28.20
C ARG A 375 -6.61 -29.00 -28.85
N SER A 376 -6.52 -29.00 -30.17
CA SER A 376 -5.94 -27.91 -30.96
C SER A 376 -6.90 -26.73 -31.18
N THR A 377 -8.13 -26.82 -30.66
CA THR A 377 -9.17 -25.79 -30.84
C THR A 377 -9.93 -25.56 -29.54
N VAL A 378 -10.34 -24.31 -29.32
CA VAL A 378 -11.19 -23.88 -28.20
C VAL A 378 -12.45 -23.25 -28.76
N ASP A 379 -13.62 -23.54 -28.17
CA ASP A 379 -14.86 -22.84 -28.49
C ASP A 379 -14.90 -21.47 -27.80
N PHE A 380 -14.16 -20.50 -28.37
CA PHE A 380 -14.15 -19.14 -27.88
C PHE A 380 -15.52 -18.46 -28.02
N LYS A 381 -16.37 -18.89 -28.95
CA LYS A 381 -17.70 -18.30 -29.15
C LYS A 381 -18.57 -18.51 -27.91
N GLN A 382 -18.60 -19.73 -27.37
CA GLN A 382 -19.35 -19.99 -26.14
C GLN A 382 -18.73 -19.27 -24.94
N ALA A 383 -17.40 -19.28 -24.80
CA ALA A 383 -16.71 -18.60 -23.71
C ALA A 383 -16.97 -17.09 -23.74
N LYS A 384 -16.92 -16.45 -24.92
CA LYS A 384 -17.22 -15.02 -25.13
C LYS A 384 -18.65 -14.67 -24.77
N ALA A 385 -19.62 -15.50 -25.13
CA ALA A 385 -21.02 -15.26 -24.76
C ALA A 385 -21.20 -15.20 -23.22
N ARG A 386 -20.51 -16.07 -22.48
CA ARG A 386 -20.49 -16.04 -21.02
C ARG A 386 -19.78 -14.80 -20.47
N VAL A 387 -18.68 -14.40 -21.09
CA VAL A 387 -17.97 -13.16 -20.73
C VAL A 387 -18.87 -11.94 -20.93
N ASP A 388 -19.61 -11.87 -22.03
CA ASP A 388 -20.50 -10.75 -22.33
C ASP A 388 -21.66 -10.67 -21.31
N GLU A 389 -22.22 -11.81 -20.90
CA GLU A 389 -23.22 -11.89 -19.82
C GLU A 389 -22.66 -11.37 -18.48
N ARG A 390 -21.48 -11.86 -18.10
CA ARG A 390 -20.82 -11.47 -16.84
C ARG A 390 -20.34 -10.02 -16.87
N ARG A 391 -19.89 -9.53 -18.03
CA ARG A 391 -19.57 -8.11 -18.27
C ARG A 391 -20.80 -7.27 -18.02
N LYS A 392 -21.92 -7.56 -18.67
CA LYS A 392 -23.17 -6.82 -18.48
C LYS A 392 -23.59 -6.75 -17.00
N SER A 393 -23.54 -7.87 -16.28
CA SER A 393 -23.85 -7.89 -14.84
C SER A 393 -22.89 -7.01 -14.02
N SER A 394 -21.61 -6.96 -14.39
CA SER A 394 -20.60 -6.15 -13.70
C SER A 394 -20.73 -4.66 -14.02
N GLU A 395 -21.07 -4.34 -15.27
CA GLU A 395 -21.42 -2.99 -15.70
C GLU A 395 -22.69 -2.49 -15.01
N ASP A 396 -23.72 -3.33 -14.90
CA ASP A 396 -24.97 -2.99 -14.20
C ASP A 396 -24.73 -2.66 -12.72
N PHE A 397 -23.88 -3.44 -12.04
CA PHE A 397 -23.43 -3.13 -10.67
C PHE A 397 -22.74 -1.76 -10.61
N LEU A 398 -21.71 -1.57 -11.45
CA LEU A 398 -20.86 -0.37 -11.41
C LEU A 398 -21.65 0.89 -11.78
N LEU A 399 -22.44 0.87 -12.84
CA LEU A 399 -23.27 2.00 -13.26
C LEU A 399 -24.36 2.32 -12.23
N THR A 400 -24.89 1.32 -11.54
CA THR A 400 -25.84 1.55 -10.45
C THR A 400 -25.17 2.22 -9.25
N ALA A 401 -23.99 1.74 -8.85
CA ALA A 401 -23.19 2.34 -7.77
C ALA A 401 -22.79 3.79 -8.11
N LEU A 402 -22.36 4.05 -9.35
CA LEU A 402 -22.00 5.39 -9.82
C LEU A 402 -23.20 6.35 -9.80
N ARG A 403 -24.37 5.93 -10.30
CA ARG A 403 -25.60 6.75 -10.22
C ARG A 403 -26.02 7.06 -8.79
N GLN A 404 -25.79 6.15 -7.85
CA GLN A 404 -26.04 6.39 -6.43
C GLN A 404 -25.03 7.40 -5.88
N ALA A 405 -23.75 7.23 -6.20
CA ALA A 405 -22.69 8.15 -5.80
C ALA A 405 -22.93 9.59 -6.31
N GLU A 406 -23.33 9.76 -7.56
CA GLU A 406 -23.64 11.09 -8.14
C GLU A 406 -24.79 11.79 -7.40
N LYS A 407 -25.84 11.05 -7.05
CA LYS A 407 -26.96 11.58 -6.26
C LYS A 407 -26.53 12.03 -4.87
N SER A 408 -25.69 11.22 -4.22
CA SER A 408 -25.18 11.53 -2.88
C SER A 408 -24.19 12.71 -2.90
N ALA A 409 -23.27 12.75 -3.88
CA ALA A 409 -22.29 13.84 -4.02
C ALA A 409 -22.94 15.20 -4.37
N GLY A 410 -24.05 15.18 -5.11
CA GLY A 410 -24.81 16.40 -5.44
C GLY A 410 -25.71 16.93 -4.32
N ALA A 411 -26.00 16.11 -3.30
CA ALA A 411 -26.81 16.50 -2.17
C ALA A 411 -25.92 17.13 -1.08
N SER A 412 -26.30 18.32 -0.58
CA SER A 412 -25.68 18.91 0.61
C SER A 412 -26.09 18.12 1.84
N GLN A 413 -25.52 16.94 2.04
CA GLN A 413 -25.80 16.09 3.19
C GLN A 413 -24.94 16.49 4.38
N ILE A 414 -25.57 16.63 5.55
CA ILE A 414 -24.85 16.64 6.82
C ILE A 414 -24.36 15.20 7.03
N VAL A 415 -23.05 15.01 6.92
CA VAL A 415 -22.41 13.72 7.15
C VAL A 415 -22.37 13.46 8.66
N ASP A 416 -23.02 12.39 9.13
CA ASP A 416 -22.91 11.97 10.52
C ASP A 416 -21.57 11.26 10.76
N ASN A 417 -20.59 12.03 11.24
CA ASN A 417 -19.28 11.51 11.63
C ASN A 417 -19.22 11.06 13.11
N SER A 418 -20.34 10.99 13.83
CA SER A 418 -20.36 10.70 15.27
C SER A 418 -19.68 9.38 15.63
N ARG A 419 -19.88 8.33 14.82
CA ARG A 419 -19.23 7.03 14.97
C ARG A 419 -17.71 7.13 14.85
N HIS A 420 -17.23 7.84 13.82
CA HIS A 420 -15.81 8.05 13.57
C HIS A 420 -15.17 8.83 14.73
N GLU A 421 -15.80 9.93 15.14
CA GLU A 421 -15.36 10.75 16.27
C GLU A 421 -15.32 9.96 17.59
N ALA A 422 -16.35 9.14 17.86
CA ALA A 422 -16.38 8.27 19.03
C ALA A 422 -15.25 7.23 19.02
N ARG A 423 -14.85 6.72 17.85
CA ARG A 423 -13.69 5.82 17.71
C ARG A 423 -12.39 6.59 17.97
N ARG A 424 -12.21 7.77 17.38
CA ARG A 424 -11.00 8.60 17.57
C ARG A 424 -10.81 9.03 19.01
N ARG A 425 -11.88 9.39 19.72
CA ARG A 425 -11.82 9.80 21.14
C ARG A 425 -11.44 8.66 22.08
N ARG A 426 -11.67 7.40 21.69
CA ARG A 426 -11.24 6.20 22.43
C ARG A 426 -9.76 5.87 22.25
N LEU A 427 -9.07 6.53 21.31
CA LEU A 427 -7.64 6.32 21.11
C LEU A 427 -6.87 6.73 22.38
N THR A 428 -5.87 5.91 22.69
CA THR A 428 -4.83 6.27 23.64
C THR A 428 -3.47 6.12 22.98
N TYR A 429 -2.52 6.96 23.38
CA TYR A 429 -1.20 6.99 22.77
C TYR A 429 -0.12 7.33 23.79
N PRO A 430 1.12 6.80 23.63
CA PRO A 430 2.23 7.19 24.46
C PRO A 430 2.63 8.65 24.20
N ALA A 431 2.91 9.38 25.28
CA ALA A 431 3.36 10.76 25.24
C ALA A 431 4.82 10.88 25.72
N HIS A 432 5.60 11.66 24.99
CA HIS A 432 7.01 11.92 25.26
C HIS A 432 7.26 13.42 25.33
N PHE A 433 8.32 13.82 26.03
CA PHE A 433 8.71 15.24 26.16
C PHE A 433 10.15 15.41 25.73
N HIS A 434 10.40 16.35 24.83
CA HIS A 434 11.67 16.57 24.18
C HIS A 434 12.14 18.01 24.40
N SER A 435 13.36 18.19 24.86
CA SER A 435 13.95 19.49 25.22
C SER A 435 14.20 20.49 24.07
N GLY A 436 13.77 20.23 22.84
CA GLY A 436 14.19 20.98 21.64
C GLY A 436 15.68 20.80 21.25
N ALA A 437 16.02 21.10 19.99
CA ALA A 437 17.38 20.93 19.46
C ALA A 437 18.27 22.19 19.56
N VAL A 438 17.66 23.38 19.62
CA VAL A 438 18.34 24.67 19.48
C VAL A 438 19.27 25.00 20.66
N VAL A 439 19.00 24.45 21.84
CA VAL A 439 19.72 24.80 23.08
C VAL A 439 20.97 23.92 23.30
N ASN A 440 21.48 23.23 22.28
CA ASN A 440 22.66 22.35 22.42
C ASN A 440 23.70 22.47 21.29
N SER A 441 23.53 23.36 20.30
CA SER A 441 24.45 23.45 19.16
C SER A 441 25.83 24.03 19.52
N ASP A 442 25.88 24.91 20.52
CA ASP A 442 27.13 25.44 21.06
C ASP A 442 27.35 24.87 22.47
N ASN A 443 28.42 24.10 22.64
CA ASN A 443 28.75 23.24 23.80
C ASN A 443 28.77 23.92 25.20
N LYS A 444 28.40 25.21 25.30
CA LYS A 444 28.33 26.00 26.54
C LYS A 444 26.93 26.09 27.17
N ASP A 445 25.85 25.84 26.41
CA ASP A 445 24.46 26.13 26.84
C ASP A 445 23.58 24.88 27.04
N ALA A 446 24.16 23.78 27.52
CA ALA A 446 23.45 22.50 27.54
C ALA A 446 22.18 22.48 28.42
N VAL A 447 21.04 22.09 27.83
CA VAL A 447 19.81 21.77 28.57
C VAL A 447 20.08 20.60 29.53
N LYS A 448 19.62 20.74 30.77
CA LYS A 448 19.73 19.72 31.81
C LYS A 448 18.35 19.27 32.27
N ILE A 449 18.29 18.08 32.84
CA ILE A 449 17.11 17.64 33.58
C ILE A 449 16.95 18.50 34.85
N ASP A 450 15.71 18.89 35.12
CA ASP A 450 15.35 19.61 36.33
C ASP A 450 15.45 18.71 37.58
N LYS A 451 15.73 19.30 38.73
CA LYS A 451 15.85 18.54 39.99
C LYS A 451 14.54 17.90 40.43
N SER A 452 13.40 18.45 39.98
CA SER A 452 12.06 17.92 40.23
C SER A 452 11.68 16.73 39.36
N HIS A 453 12.57 16.28 38.45
CA HIS A 453 12.28 15.17 37.56
C HIS A 453 12.02 13.86 38.34
N PRO A 454 10.85 13.22 38.15
CA PRO A 454 10.49 11.99 38.85
C PRO A 454 11.46 10.83 38.54
N ALA A 455 11.72 9.98 39.54
CA ALA A 455 12.65 8.86 39.41
C ALA A 455 12.12 7.72 38.50
N ASP A 456 10.80 7.62 38.32
CA ASP A 456 10.13 6.60 37.51
C ASP A 456 10.10 6.94 36.01
N LEU A 457 10.40 8.19 35.65
CA LEU A 457 10.54 8.61 34.26
C LEU A 457 11.95 8.31 33.74
N LYS A 458 12.01 7.73 32.54
CA LYS A 458 13.26 7.41 31.86
C LYS A 458 13.71 8.60 31.03
N VAL A 459 14.95 9.01 31.22
CA VAL A 459 15.61 10.04 30.41
C VAL A 459 16.51 9.39 29.38
N LYS A 460 16.43 9.88 28.15
CA LYS A 460 17.29 9.49 27.03
C LYS A 460 17.97 10.73 26.46
N LYS A 461 19.30 10.68 26.30
CA LYS A 461 20.04 11.67 25.52
C LYS A 461 20.08 11.23 24.06
N LEU A 462 19.64 12.09 23.16
CA LEU A 462 19.60 11.85 21.72
C LEU A 462 20.91 12.26 21.06
N LYS A 463 21.15 11.78 19.84
CA LYS A 463 22.35 12.14 19.04
C LYS A 463 22.46 13.63 18.77
N SER A 464 21.34 14.35 18.74
CA SER A 464 21.28 15.81 18.62
C SER A 464 21.74 16.56 19.88
N GLY A 465 22.07 15.86 20.97
CA GLY A 465 22.35 16.44 22.28
C GLY A 465 21.09 16.72 23.11
N ALA A 466 19.92 16.77 22.46
CA ALA A 466 18.64 16.94 23.15
C ALA A 466 18.35 15.79 24.13
N LEU A 467 17.68 16.14 25.21
CA LEU A 467 17.12 15.22 26.19
C LEU A 467 15.65 14.95 25.88
N GLU A 468 15.23 13.70 26.04
CA GLU A 468 13.86 13.24 25.96
C GLU A 468 13.52 12.46 27.24
N TYR A 469 12.37 12.71 27.84
CA TYR A 469 11.85 11.85 28.91
C TYR A 469 10.52 11.22 28.54
N SER A 470 10.30 10.02 29.09
CA SER A 470 9.08 9.23 28.91
C SER A 470 8.90 8.24 30.06
N GLY A 471 7.68 7.75 30.26
CA GLY A 471 7.36 6.78 31.30
C GLY A 471 6.37 5.74 30.79
N ALA A 472 6.45 4.51 31.32
CA ALA A 472 5.56 3.42 30.92
C ALA A 472 4.07 3.72 31.16
N ARG A 473 3.77 4.64 32.08
CA ARG A 473 2.41 5.10 32.41
C ARG A 473 2.01 6.41 31.73
N MET A 474 2.88 7.00 30.91
CA MET A 474 2.58 8.25 30.20
C MET A 474 1.77 7.97 28.93
N VAL A 475 0.54 7.52 29.14
CA VAL A 475 -0.42 7.23 28.07
C VAL A 475 -1.52 8.28 28.13
N TYR A 476 -1.67 9.03 27.04
CA TYR A 476 -2.65 10.11 26.92
C TYR A 476 -3.91 9.59 26.23
N ARG A 477 -5.06 10.12 26.66
CA ARG A 477 -6.36 9.91 26.02
C ARG A 477 -6.61 10.98 24.97
N ASN A 478 -7.10 10.56 23.81
CA ASN A 478 -7.45 11.45 22.70
C ASN A 478 -8.83 12.13 22.86
N ASP A 479 -9.41 12.17 24.06
CA ASP A 479 -10.75 12.74 24.30
C ASP A 479 -10.73 14.22 24.72
N GLY A 480 -9.53 14.81 24.86
CA GLY A 480 -9.33 16.18 25.35
C GLY A 480 -9.10 16.29 26.86
N SER A 481 -9.16 15.17 27.60
CA SER A 481 -9.00 15.17 29.07
C SER A 481 -7.53 15.22 29.53
N SER A 482 -6.60 14.81 28.67
CA SER A 482 -5.18 14.73 29.01
C SER A 482 -4.58 16.13 29.14
N LYS A 483 -3.65 16.31 30.07
CA LYS A 483 -2.97 17.58 30.32
C LYS A 483 -1.49 17.47 30.01
N VAL A 484 -0.93 18.54 29.46
CA VAL A 484 0.50 18.68 29.22
C VAL A 484 1.23 18.65 30.56
N GLY A 485 2.22 17.76 30.68
CA GLY A 485 3.06 17.64 31.86
C GLY A 485 3.94 18.89 32.09
N PRO A 486 4.49 19.06 33.31
CA PRO A 486 5.35 20.19 33.61
C PRO A 486 6.69 20.11 32.87
N VAL A 487 7.35 21.25 32.68
CA VAL A 487 8.73 21.29 32.18
C VAL A 487 9.71 20.72 33.19
N LEU A 488 10.35 19.60 32.81
CA LEU A 488 11.41 18.94 33.59
C LEU A 488 12.79 19.14 32.95
N PHE A 489 12.92 20.21 32.17
CA PHE A 489 14.15 20.66 31.54
C PHE A 489 14.51 22.05 32.05
N ARG A 490 15.79 22.36 32.10
CA ARG A 490 16.30 23.68 32.46
C ARG A 490 17.48 24.09 31.61
N SER A 491 17.57 25.37 31.31
CA SER A 491 18.72 26.01 30.66
C SER A 491 19.18 27.20 31.51
N ALA A 492 20.48 27.50 31.49
CA ALA A 492 21.04 28.67 32.17
C ALA A 492 20.89 29.95 31.36
N THR A 493 20.72 29.83 30.04
CA THR A 493 20.74 30.95 29.09
C THR A 493 19.44 31.11 28.33
N HIS A 494 18.48 30.21 28.52
CA HIS A 494 17.20 30.25 27.85
C HIS A 494 16.04 30.05 28.83
N ARG A 495 14.97 30.81 28.62
CA ARG A 495 13.70 30.68 29.31
C ARG A 495 12.79 29.75 28.53
N PHE A 496 12.14 28.82 29.22
CA PHE A 496 11.10 27.99 28.65
C PHE A 496 9.85 28.83 28.35
N THR A 497 9.29 28.72 27.15
CA THR A 497 8.12 29.51 26.72
C THR A 497 6.88 28.68 26.42
N GLY A 498 7.01 27.35 26.35
CA GLY A 498 5.89 26.44 26.16
C GLY A 498 6.26 25.18 25.38
N TRP A 499 5.27 24.35 25.10
CA TRP A 499 5.40 23.12 24.35
C TRP A 499 4.76 23.24 22.98
N THR A 500 5.39 22.67 21.97
CA THR A 500 4.76 22.41 20.67
C THR A 500 4.47 20.93 20.53
N LEU A 501 3.43 20.56 19.80
CA LEU A 501 3.03 19.16 19.65
C LEU A 501 3.33 18.66 18.24
N ARG A 502 4.18 17.63 18.17
CA ARG A 502 4.22 16.74 17.01
C ARG A 502 3.71 15.36 17.40
N PHE A 503 3.10 14.66 16.47
CA PHE A 503 2.64 13.29 16.69
C PHE A 503 2.86 12.46 15.43
N ARG A 504 2.88 11.14 15.62
CA ARG A 504 3.08 10.19 14.54
C ARG A 504 1.78 9.44 14.29
N ILE A 505 1.24 9.55 13.08
CA ILE A 505 0.21 8.63 12.56
C ILE A 505 1.00 7.49 11.94
N ASP A 506 0.80 6.25 12.39
CA ASP A 506 1.59 5.06 12.07
C ASP A 506 3.11 5.32 11.89
N LYS A 507 3.54 5.68 10.67
CA LYS A 507 4.95 5.87 10.32
C LYS A 507 5.34 7.34 10.09
N ARG A 508 4.39 8.24 9.83
CA ARG A 508 4.66 9.63 9.41
C ARG A 508 4.45 10.65 10.53
N TRP A 509 5.34 11.64 10.61
CA TRP A 509 5.28 12.73 11.59
C TRP A 509 4.46 13.91 11.08
N PHE A 510 3.68 14.49 11.99
CA PHE A 510 2.85 15.66 11.76
C PHE A 510 3.00 16.65 12.92
N TRP A 511 2.77 17.93 12.62
CA TRP A 511 2.72 19.01 13.59
C TRP A 511 1.28 19.53 13.72
N LEU A 512 0.91 19.87 14.95
CA LEU A 512 -0.32 20.60 15.24
C LEU A 512 -0.05 22.11 15.19
N LEU A 513 -0.81 22.81 14.37
CA LEU A 513 -0.70 24.25 14.17
C LEU A 513 -1.65 25.03 15.08
N ASP A 514 -1.38 26.31 15.27
CA ASP A 514 -2.11 27.22 16.15
C ASP A 514 -3.57 27.45 15.74
N ASP A 515 -3.87 27.33 14.45
CA ASP A 515 -5.22 27.30 13.88
C ASP A 515 -5.95 25.95 14.07
N GLY A 516 -5.29 24.96 14.69
CA GLY A 516 -5.83 23.62 14.94
C GLY A 516 -5.66 22.65 13.77
N THR A 517 -5.08 23.08 12.64
CA THR A 517 -4.80 22.21 11.50
C THR A 517 -3.58 21.31 11.76
N ILE A 518 -3.50 20.21 11.01
CA ILE A 518 -2.41 19.24 11.09
C ILE A 518 -1.66 19.27 9.78
N THR A 519 -0.35 19.46 9.83
CA THR A 519 0.51 19.45 8.64
C THR A 519 1.58 18.37 8.74
N PRO A 520 1.95 17.70 7.64
CA PRO A 520 3.16 16.89 7.59
C PRO A 520 4.37 17.76 7.94
N GLY A 521 5.33 17.20 8.66
CA GLY A 521 6.60 17.89 8.89
C GLY A 521 7.64 16.95 9.48
N ASP A 522 8.91 17.27 9.26
CA ASP A 522 9.99 16.48 9.82
C ASP A 522 10.06 16.65 11.36
N THR A 523 10.94 15.88 12.00
CA THR A 523 11.08 15.95 13.45
C THR A 523 11.54 17.33 13.96
N LYS A 524 12.13 18.19 13.13
CA LYS A 524 12.54 19.53 13.54
C LYS A 524 11.40 20.55 13.33
N GLY A 525 10.79 20.52 12.15
CA GLY A 525 9.68 21.38 11.71
C GLY A 525 10.00 22.87 11.79
N THR A 526 11.25 23.27 11.60
CA THR A 526 11.71 24.66 11.80
C THR A 526 11.01 25.64 10.85
N ASP A 527 10.62 25.18 9.67
CA ASP A 527 9.82 25.89 8.68
C ASP A 527 8.38 26.22 9.16
N LEU A 528 7.93 25.60 10.24
CA LEU A 528 6.60 25.77 10.80
C LEU A 528 6.61 26.51 12.15
N ASP A 529 7.77 26.94 12.66
CA ASP A 529 7.93 27.40 14.04
C ASP A 529 6.98 28.54 14.44
N ASP A 530 6.66 29.44 13.51
CA ASP A 530 5.75 30.56 13.76
C ASP A 530 4.26 30.18 13.73
N ARG A 531 3.94 28.98 13.23
CA ARG A 531 2.57 28.46 13.08
C ARG A 531 2.25 27.31 14.03
N LYS A 532 3.23 26.79 14.77
CA LYS A 532 3.00 25.67 15.71
C LYS A 532 2.17 26.12 16.90
N GLN A 533 1.20 25.30 17.29
CA GLN A 533 0.46 25.54 18.53
C GLN A 533 1.39 25.45 19.74
N VAL A 534 1.33 26.45 20.63
CA VAL A 534 2.13 26.51 21.86
C VAL A 534 1.24 26.28 23.09
N PHE A 535 1.57 25.26 23.87
CA PHE A 535 0.89 24.88 25.10
C PHE A 535 1.70 25.30 26.33
N LYS A 536 1.00 25.74 27.39
CA LYS A 536 1.60 25.91 28.72
C LYS A 536 1.53 24.60 29.50
N ASP A 537 2.33 24.48 30.55
CA ASP A 537 2.22 23.39 31.52
C ASP A 537 0.79 23.30 32.08
N GLY A 538 0.24 22.09 32.16
CA GLY A 538 -1.11 21.83 32.66
C GLY A 538 -2.24 22.14 31.67
N ALA A 539 -1.94 22.68 30.48
CA ALA A 539 -2.94 22.90 29.43
C ALA A 539 -3.56 21.57 28.96
N GLN A 540 -4.82 21.60 28.52
CA GLN A 540 -5.44 20.43 27.91
C GLN A 540 -4.82 20.16 26.53
N VAL A 541 -4.58 18.88 26.26
CA VAL A 541 -4.18 18.41 24.93
C VAL A 541 -5.45 18.25 24.11
N PRO A 542 -5.56 18.90 22.94
CA PRO A 542 -6.77 18.84 22.14
C PRO A 542 -6.99 17.43 21.59
N HIS A 543 -8.25 17.15 21.24
CA HIS A 543 -8.60 15.97 20.45
C HIS A 543 -7.89 16.04 19.09
N LEU A 544 -7.15 14.98 18.73
CA LEU A 544 -6.54 14.82 17.42
C LEU A 544 -7.52 14.06 16.51
N PRO A 545 -8.10 14.69 15.48
CA PRO A 545 -9.15 14.08 14.66
C PRO A 545 -8.53 13.21 13.57
N VAL A 546 -7.86 12.12 13.95
CA VAL A 546 -7.18 11.14 13.07
C VAL A 546 -7.46 9.71 13.55
N ASN A 547 -7.48 8.75 12.62
CA ASN A 547 -7.86 7.37 12.93
C ASN A 547 -6.76 6.54 13.61
N SER A 548 -5.52 7.06 13.68
CA SER A 548 -4.39 6.45 14.38
C SER A 548 -3.45 7.49 14.98
N VAL A 549 -2.95 7.23 16.20
CA VAL A 549 -1.88 8.01 16.83
C VAL A 549 -0.89 7.02 17.46
N ALA A 550 0.25 6.81 16.81
CA ALA A 550 1.28 5.89 17.29
C ALA A 550 2.06 6.47 18.47
N SER A 551 2.29 7.78 18.49
CA SER A 551 2.89 8.50 19.62
C SER A 551 2.73 10.02 19.49
N ALA A 552 2.78 10.72 20.63
CA ALA A 552 2.82 12.18 20.72
C ALA A 552 4.12 12.64 21.38
N VAL A 553 4.70 13.74 20.90
CA VAL A 553 5.92 14.33 21.44
C VAL A 553 5.71 15.83 21.64
N PHE A 554 5.79 16.26 22.90
CA PHE A 554 5.80 17.66 23.29
C PHE A 554 7.23 18.17 23.22
N VAL A 555 7.49 19.15 22.34
CA VAL A 555 8.81 19.71 22.10
C VAL A 555 8.90 21.10 22.75
N ALA A 556 9.82 21.26 23.69
CA ALA A 556 10.01 22.51 24.43
C ALA A 556 10.47 23.63 23.49
N ARG A 557 9.81 24.79 23.62
CA ARG A 557 10.24 26.07 23.05
C ARG A 557 11.00 26.87 24.09
N TRP A 558 11.99 27.59 23.58
CA TRP A 558 12.94 28.34 24.37
C TRP A 558 13.13 29.72 23.76
N GLU A 559 13.30 30.70 24.62
CA GLU A 559 13.67 32.07 24.27
C GLU A 559 15.00 32.39 24.96
N LYS A 560 15.94 32.99 24.23
CA LYS A 560 17.25 33.34 24.78
C LYS A 560 17.08 34.46 25.81
N LEU A 561 17.72 34.34 26.96
CA LEU A 561 17.76 35.39 27.97
C LEU A 561 18.71 36.49 27.49
N ASP A 562 18.24 37.73 27.47
CA ASP A 562 19.08 38.89 27.21
C ASP A 562 20.14 39.04 28.32
N SER A 563 21.31 39.56 27.97
CA SER A 563 22.48 39.63 28.87
C SER A 563 22.25 40.42 30.16
N ASP A 564 21.18 41.23 30.26
CA ASP A 564 20.85 42.04 31.43
C ASP A 564 20.03 41.29 32.51
N ASP A 565 19.26 40.26 32.15
CA ASP A 565 18.47 39.46 33.10
C ASP A 565 19.32 38.43 33.87
N SER A 566 20.60 38.31 33.53
CA SER A 566 21.55 37.36 34.13
C SER A 566 22.24 37.87 35.41
N LYS A 567 22.05 39.15 35.79
CA LYS A 567 22.61 39.71 37.02
C LYS A 567 21.57 39.71 38.13
N PRO A 568 21.81 39.06 39.29
CA PRO A 568 20.95 39.27 40.44
C PRO A 568 20.97 40.76 40.80
N SER A 569 19.78 41.35 41.00
CA SER A 569 19.69 42.79 41.32
C SER A 569 20.58 43.11 42.53
N MET A 570 21.25 44.25 42.46
CA MET A 570 22.16 44.74 43.51
C MET A 570 21.48 44.87 44.89
N SER A 571 20.14 44.86 44.98
CA SER A 571 19.44 44.91 46.28
C SER A 571 19.55 43.62 47.09
N SER A 572 19.84 42.47 46.46
CA SER A 572 20.03 41.18 47.14
C SER A 572 21.43 40.95 47.72
N LYS A 573 22.43 41.76 47.32
CA LYS A 573 23.79 41.70 47.87
C LYS A 573 23.98 42.57 49.11
N LEU A 574 23.16 43.60 49.30
CA LEU A 574 23.25 44.48 50.47
C LEU A 574 22.58 43.92 51.74
N SER A 575 21.60 43.02 51.64
CA SER A 575 20.96 42.43 52.84
C SER A 575 21.80 41.36 53.53
N ARG A 576 22.88 40.85 52.89
CA ARG A 576 23.78 39.86 53.48
C ARG A 576 25.01 40.45 54.18
N PHE A 577 25.24 41.75 54.10
CA PHE A 577 26.41 42.41 54.69
C PHE A 577 26.11 43.22 55.97
N THR A 578 24.84 43.48 56.30
CA THR A 578 24.49 44.28 57.49
C THR A 578 24.30 43.47 58.78
N ASP A 579 24.19 42.14 58.72
CA ASP A 579 23.96 41.28 59.90
C ASP A 579 25.23 40.73 60.59
N ARG A 580 26.44 41.17 60.19
CA ARG A 580 27.72 40.68 60.76
C ARG A 580 28.56 41.71 61.51
N LEU A 581 28.02 42.89 61.84
CA LEU A 581 28.73 43.90 62.64
C LEU A 581 27.84 44.43 63.78
N LYS A 582 27.69 43.64 64.84
CA LYS A 582 27.46 44.16 66.20
C LYS A 582 28.62 43.71 67.09
N PRO A 583 29.42 44.63 67.67
CA PRO A 583 30.47 44.28 68.60
C PRO A 583 29.95 44.22 70.04
N ARG A 584 30.33 43.10 70.69
CA ARG A 584 30.38 42.74 72.12
C ARG A 584 29.19 43.04 73.02
#